data_AF-A0A2G9MB32-F1
#
_entry.id   AF-A0A2G9MB32-F1
#
_cell.length_a   1.000
_cell.length_b   1.000
_cell.length_c   1.000
_cell.angle_alpha   90.00
_cell.angle_beta   90.00
_cell.angle_gamma   90.00
#
_symmetry.space_group_name_H-M   'P 1'
#
loop_
_entity.id
_entity.type
_entity.pdbx_description
1 polymer ?
#
loop_
_entity_poly.entity_id
_entity_poly.type
_entity_poly.pdbx_seq_one_letter_code
_entity_poly.pdbx_strand_id
1 'polypeptide(L)'
;MTEYELHGKTVTFDGECGLYIVTDLFTYYGGMGMNRWVQALNDLPRDEAIKMAEALQNIAAEQMELGKEPLGGSSLLVHTVNQPQPIPIDKVRGKIENTRRFCSEVLAALHGN
;
A
#
# COMPACT_ATOMS: atom_id res chain seq x y z
N MET A 1 13.57 -12.08 -0.49
CA MET A 1 12.28 -12.60 -0.97
C MET A 1 11.50 -13.15 0.21
N THR A 2 10.30 -12.60 0.46
CA THR A 2 9.43 -12.95 1.58
C THR A 2 8.17 -13.64 1.06
N GLU A 3 7.75 -14.70 1.73
CA GLU A 3 6.53 -15.45 1.41
C GLU A 3 5.42 -15.08 2.40
N TYR A 4 4.21 -14.92 1.88
CA TYR A 4 3.01 -14.54 2.61
C TYR A 4 1.91 -15.55 2.32
N GLU A 5 1.39 -16.18 3.37
CA GLU A 5 0.23 -17.06 3.26
C GLU A 5 -1.06 -16.24 3.25
N LEU A 6 -1.86 -16.41 2.21
CA LEU A 6 -3.11 -15.69 2.00
C LEU A 6 -4.21 -16.65 1.53
N HIS A 7 -5.21 -16.89 2.36
CA HIS A 7 -6.36 -17.75 2.03
C HIS A 7 -5.96 -19.14 1.45
N GLY A 8 -4.87 -19.73 1.93
CA GLY A 8 -4.34 -21.02 1.48
C GLY A 8 -3.50 -20.98 0.20
N LYS A 9 -3.06 -19.78 -0.22
CA LYS A 9 -2.15 -19.54 -1.34
C LYS A 9 -0.91 -18.79 -0.85
N THR A 10 0.24 -19.09 -1.44
CA THR A 10 1.49 -18.40 -1.15
C THR A 10 1.68 -17.24 -2.13
N VAL A 11 1.87 -16.03 -1.61
CA VAL A 11 2.27 -14.84 -2.35
C VAL A 11 3.72 -14.53 -2.02
N THR A 12 4.57 -14.41 -3.04
CA THR A 12 6.00 -14.15 -2.87
C THR A 12 6.34 -12.73 -3.30
N PHE A 13 6.98 -11.95 -2.43
CA PHE A 13 7.30 -10.55 -2.73
C PHE A 13 8.64 -10.12 -2.11
N ASP A 14 9.42 -9.33 -2.85
CA ASP A 14 10.78 -8.91 -2.46
C ASP A 14 10.99 -7.38 -2.43
N GLY A 15 9.89 -6.61 -2.37
CA GLY A 15 9.93 -5.16 -2.34
C GLY A 15 9.43 -4.56 -1.02
N GLU A 16 9.89 -3.34 -0.72
CA GLU A 16 9.27 -2.51 0.32
C GLU A 16 8.04 -1.80 -0.25
N CYS A 17 6.88 -1.98 0.38
CA CYS A 17 5.64 -1.28 0.05
C CYS A 17 5.50 0.04 0.83
N GLY A 18 4.83 1.03 0.23
CA GLY A 18 4.49 2.30 0.85
C GLY A 18 3.43 3.10 0.09
N LEU A 19 2.90 4.14 0.72
CA LEU A 19 1.92 5.07 0.14
C LEU A 19 2.37 6.53 0.39
N TYR A 20 2.00 7.44 -0.50
CA TYR A 20 2.27 8.88 -0.45
C TYR A 20 0.99 9.66 -0.13
N ILE A 21 0.92 10.25 1.07
CA ILE A 21 -0.27 10.98 1.58
C ILE A 21 -1.42 10.01 1.87
N VAL A 22 -1.63 9.66 3.14
CA VAL A 22 -2.77 8.86 3.60
C VAL A 22 -3.31 9.50 4.87
N THR A 23 -4.57 9.90 4.83
CA THR A 23 -5.18 10.76 5.84
C THR A 23 -5.84 9.96 6.97
N ASP A 24 -6.06 8.68 6.72
CA ASP A 24 -6.38 7.61 7.67
C ASP A 24 -6.29 6.31 6.86
N LEU A 25 -5.60 5.25 7.27
CA LEU A 25 -6.16 4.27 8.21
C LEU A 25 -5.14 3.61 9.15
N PHE A 26 -3.83 3.73 8.90
CA PHE A 26 -2.77 3.29 9.81
C PHE A 26 -1.52 4.13 9.50
N THR A 27 -1.32 5.18 10.28
CA THR A 27 -0.30 6.22 10.06
C THR A 27 1.10 5.61 10.00
N TYR A 28 1.87 5.98 8.97
CA TYR A 28 3.27 6.45 8.98
C TYR A 28 3.92 6.15 7.62
N TYR A 29 4.90 6.98 7.26
CA TYR A 29 5.97 6.67 6.32
C TYR A 29 6.92 5.56 6.82
N GLY A 30 6.38 4.58 7.54
CA GLY A 30 7.02 3.29 7.80
C GLY A 30 6.44 2.32 6.78
N GLY A 31 7.27 1.42 6.25
CA GLY A 31 6.78 0.40 5.32
C GLY A 31 5.46 -0.18 5.80
N MET A 32 4.51 -0.38 4.89
CA MET A 32 3.30 -1.13 5.23
C MET A 32 3.78 -2.40 5.92
N GLY A 33 3.33 -2.63 7.15
CA GLY A 33 3.65 -3.87 7.85
C GLY A 33 2.97 -5.00 7.09
N MET A 34 3.58 -5.49 6.02
CA MET A 34 2.98 -6.41 5.06
C MET A 34 2.44 -7.65 5.78
N ASN A 35 3.17 -8.13 6.79
CA ASN A 35 2.72 -9.20 7.68
C ASN A 35 1.39 -8.87 8.38
N ARG A 36 1.23 -7.66 8.92
CA ARG A 36 -0.01 -7.24 9.59
C ARG A 36 -1.15 -7.04 8.61
N TRP A 37 -0.85 -6.51 7.42
CA TRP A 37 -1.87 -6.32 6.39
C TRP A 37 -2.35 -7.65 5.82
N VAL A 38 -1.44 -8.58 5.53
CA VAL A 38 -1.78 -9.96 5.13
C VAL A 38 -2.57 -10.68 6.22
N GLN A 39 -2.19 -10.52 7.49
CA GLN A 39 -2.97 -11.05 8.60
C GLN A 39 -4.40 -10.48 8.60
N ALA A 40 -4.57 -9.17 8.45
CA ALA A 40 -5.89 -8.55 8.38
C ALA A 40 -6.72 -9.09 7.20
N LEU A 41 -6.11 -9.34 6.04
CA LEU A 41 -6.82 -9.95 4.90
C LEU A 41 -7.25 -11.39 5.18
N ASN A 42 -6.46 -12.16 5.92
CA ASN A 42 -6.82 -13.53 6.32
C ASN A 42 -7.92 -13.56 7.38
N ASP A 43 -8.04 -12.51 8.19
CA ASP A 43 -9.11 -12.38 9.19
C ASP A 43 -10.47 -11.99 8.56
N LEU A 44 -10.46 -11.53 7.30
CA LEU A 44 -11.65 -11.15 6.54
C LEU A 44 -12.19 -12.28 5.66
N PRO A 45 -13.51 -12.31 5.39
CA PRO A 45 -14.06 -13.10 4.28
C PRO A 45 -13.37 -12.74 2.96
N ARG A 46 -13.20 -13.72 2.07
CA ARG A 46 -12.47 -13.55 0.79
C ARG A 46 -12.96 -12.34 -0.01
N ASP A 47 -14.27 -12.16 -0.12
CA ASP A 47 -14.86 -11.03 -0.87
C ASP A 47 -14.53 -9.67 -0.24
N GLU A 48 -14.41 -9.59 1.09
CA GLU A 48 -14.02 -8.37 1.79
C GLU A 48 -12.51 -8.12 1.68
N ALA A 49 -11.70 -9.19 1.73
CA ALA A 49 -10.26 -9.12 1.47
C ALA A 49 -9.95 -8.61 0.05
N ILE A 50 -10.72 -9.05 -0.95
CA ILE A 50 -10.61 -8.56 -2.34
C ILE A 50 -10.90 -7.06 -2.38
N LYS A 51 -12.03 -6.62 -1.82
CA LYS A 51 -12.39 -5.19 -1.78
C LYS A 51 -11.31 -4.34 -1.09
N MET A 52 -10.73 -4.84 0.00
CA MET A 52 -9.66 -4.16 0.72
C MET A 52 -8.38 -4.06 -0.12
N ALA A 53 -8.01 -5.13 -0.83
CA ALA A 53 -6.84 -5.15 -1.72
C ALA A 53 -7.03 -4.25 -2.95
N GLU A 54 -8.23 -4.23 -3.56
CA GLU A 54 -8.60 -3.33 -4.65
C GLU A 54 -8.55 -1.86 -4.22
N ALA A 55 -9.13 -1.53 -3.06
CA ALA A 55 -9.11 -0.16 -2.53
C ALA A 55 -7.67 0.34 -2.33
N LEU A 56 -6.80 -0.50 -1.77
CA LEU A 56 -5.40 -0.17 -1.60
C LEU A 56 -4.66 -0.01 -2.94
N GLN A 57 -4.92 -0.90 -3.90
CA GLN A 57 -4.34 -0.82 -5.24
C GLN A 57 -4.75 0.48 -5.96
N ASN A 58 -6.02 0.89 -5.81
CA ASN A 58 -6.55 2.13 -6.37
C ASN A 58 -5.89 3.36 -5.74
N ILE A 59 -5.75 3.39 -4.42
CA ILE A 59 -5.02 4.47 -3.72
C ILE A 59 -3.58 4.57 -4.24
N ALA A 60 -2.89 3.44 -4.40
CA ALA A 60 -1.53 3.44 -4.95
C ALA A 60 -1.51 3.94 -6.40
N ALA A 61 -2.49 3.58 -7.23
CA ALA A 61 -2.60 4.06 -8.60
C ALA A 61 -2.87 5.58 -8.67
N GLU A 62 -3.80 6.10 -7.86
CA GLU A 62 -4.08 7.53 -7.76
C GLU A 62 -2.83 8.32 -7.34
N GLN A 63 -2.05 7.78 -6.41
CA GLN A 63 -0.81 8.42 -5.96
C GLN A 63 0.30 8.39 -7.02
N MET A 64 0.27 7.46 -7.97
CA MET A 64 1.21 7.43 -9.10
C MET A 64 0.92 8.55 -10.11
N GLU A 65 -0.35 8.97 -10.25
CA GLU A 65 -0.76 10.10 -11.09
C GLU A 65 -0.38 11.45 -10.48
N LEU A 66 -0.06 11.50 -9.18
CA LEU A 66 0.49 12.70 -8.57
C LEU A 66 1.85 13.01 -9.21
N GLY A 67 1.96 14.23 -9.77
CA GLY A 67 3.16 14.75 -10.43
C GLY A 67 4.34 14.93 -9.48
N LYS A 68 5.19 15.95 -9.68
CA LYS A 68 6.37 16.19 -8.80
C LYS A 68 6.04 16.93 -7.52
N GLU A 69 4.92 17.64 -7.47
CA GLU A 69 4.49 18.41 -6.32
C GLU A 69 3.33 17.70 -5.61
N PRO A 70 3.35 17.59 -4.26
CA PRO A 70 2.11 17.34 -3.54
C PRO A 70 1.16 18.47 -3.90
N LEU A 71 0.05 18.15 -4.57
CA LEU A 71 -0.94 19.12 -5.02
C LEU A 71 -1.29 20.04 -3.85
N GLY A 72 -0.79 21.29 -3.91
CA GLY A 72 -1.18 22.35 -3.01
C GLY A 72 -2.66 22.60 -3.22
N GLY A 73 -3.50 22.06 -2.34
CA GLY A 73 -4.95 22.18 -2.48
C GLY A 73 -5.76 21.13 -1.77
N SER A 74 -5.44 20.83 -0.50
CA SER A 74 -6.37 20.37 0.55
C SER A 74 -5.52 19.89 1.72
N SER A 75 -5.88 20.36 2.91
CA SER A 75 -5.17 20.23 4.17
C SER A 75 -5.05 18.80 4.67
N LEU A 76 -4.20 17.98 4.04
CA LEU A 76 -4.07 16.56 4.39
C LEU A 76 -2.66 16.01 4.14
N LEU A 77 -1.64 16.87 4.23
CA LEU A 77 -0.25 16.41 4.33
C LEU A 77 -0.12 15.58 5.60
N VAL A 78 0.27 14.31 5.44
CA VAL A 78 0.76 13.47 6.53
C VAL A 78 1.84 14.27 7.25
N HIS A 79 1.52 14.77 8.44
CA HIS A 79 2.49 15.11 9.45
C HIS A 79 3.30 13.84 9.67
N THR A 80 4.43 13.74 8.98
CA THR A 80 5.52 12.88 9.39
C THR A 80 5.98 13.45 10.71
N VAL A 81 5.40 12.93 11.79
CA VAL A 81 5.89 13.16 13.13
C VAL A 81 7.39 12.86 13.07
N ASN A 82 8.22 13.90 13.19
CA ASN A 82 9.69 13.87 13.14
C ASN A 82 10.42 14.07 11.78
N GLN A 83 9.78 14.47 10.68
CA GLN A 83 10.54 14.93 9.50
C GLN A 83 10.37 16.45 9.30
N PRO A 84 11.46 17.24 9.32
CA PRO A 84 11.37 18.70 9.23
C PRO A 84 10.91 19.21 7.85
N GLN A 85 10.83 18.36 6.83
CA GLN A 85 10.41 18.74 5.47
C GLN A 85 9.58 17.64 4.80
N PRO A 86 8.65 17.99 3.89
CA PRO A 86 7.94 17.01 3.07
C PRO A 86 8.94 16.15 2.28
N ILE A 87 8.75 14.83 2.31
CA ILE A 87 9.53 13.91 1.47
C ILE A 87 9.09 14.12 0.01
N PRO A 88 10.00 14.40 -0.94
CA PRO A 88 9.63 14.48 -2.35
C PRO A 88 9.03 13.17 -2.83
N ILE A 89 7.91 13.23 -3.56
CA ILE A 89 7.22 12.03 -4.07
C ILE A 89 8.14 11.11 -4.89
N ASP A 90 9.09 11.67 -5.66
CA ASP A 90 10.08 10.90 -6.43
C ASP A 90 10.93 9.96 -5.55
N LYS A 91 11.12 10.28 -4.26
CA LYS A 91 11.84 9.42 -3.31
C LYS A 91 11.04 8.20 -2.85
N VAL A 92 9.74 8.17 -3.12
CA VAL A 92 8.83 7.16 -2.60
C VAL A 92 8.01 6.48 -3.69
N ARG A 93 8.05 6.96 -4.94
CA ARG A 93 7.38 6.34 -6.11
C ARG A 93 7.64 4.84 -6.20
N GLY A 94 8.90 4.41 -6.07
CA GLY A 94 9.23 2.98 -6.12
C GLY A 94 8.53 2.15 -5.03
N LYS A 95 8.21 2.74 -3.87
CA LYS A 95 7.45 2.08 -2.81
C LYS A 95 5.95 2.01 -3.15
N ILE A 96 5.40 3.02 -3.80
CA ILE A 96 4.02 3.05 -4.30
C ILE A 96 3.84 2.02 -5.42
N GLU A 97 4.78 1.95 -6.35
CA GLU A 97 4.82 0.93 -7.41
C GLU A 97 4.86 -0.49 -6.83
N ASN A 98 5.72 -0.70 -5.82
CA ASN A 98 5.78 -1.97 -5.11
C ASN A 98 4.45 -2.30 -4.43
N THR A 99 3.78 -1.34 -3.77
CA THR A 99 2.44 -1.56 -3.18
C THR A 99 1.45 -2.03 -4.24
N ARG A 100 1.40 -1.35 -5.40
CA ARG A 100 0.51 -1.73 -6.49
C ARG A 100 0.82 -3.14 -7.00
N ARG A 101 2.10 -3.48 -7.19
CA ARG A 101 2.53 -4.82 -7.60
C ARG A 101 2.11 -5.87 -6.56
N PHE A 102 2.35 -5.61 -5.28
CA PHE A 102 1.97 -6.52 -4.21
C PHE A 102 0.46 -6.75 -4.15
N CYS A 103 -0.35 -5.69 -4.28
CA CYS A 103 -1.80 -5.83 -4.37
C CYS A 103 -2.23 -6.69 -5.57
N SER A 104 -1.56 -6.58 -6.72
CA SER A 104 -1.86 -7.44 -7.87
C SER A 104 -1.62 -8.92 -7.56
N GLU A 105 -0.51 -9.26 -6.91
CA GLU A 105 -0.22 -10.65 -6.51
C GLU A 105 -1.24 -11.18 -5.49
N VAL A 106 -1.61 -10.33 -4.53
CA VAL A 106 -2.63 -10.63 -3.52
C VAL A 106 -3.99 -10.87 -4.17
N LEU A 107 -4.42 -10.00 -5.09
CA LEU A 107 -5.67 -10.16 -5.82
C LEU A 107 -5.67 -11.42 -6.67
N ALA A 108 -4.57 -11.73 -7.37
CA ALA A 108 -4.43 -12.97 -8.11
C ALA A 108 -4.64 -14.21 -7.21
N ALA A 109 -3.99 -14.22 -6.04
CA ALA A 109 -4.14 -15.27 -5.05
C ALA A 109 -5.58 -15.39 -4.51
N LEU A 110 -6.24 -14.26 -4.19
CA LEU A 110 -7.62 -14.25 -3.69
C LEU A 110 -8.64 -14.73 -4.73
N HIS A 111 -8.45 -14.37 -6.00
CA HIS A 111 -9.29 -14.86 -7.10
C HIS A 111 -9.01 -16.32 -7.47
N GLY A 112 -7.94 -16.92 -6.94
CA GLY A 112 -7.57 -18.32 -7.17
C GLY A 112 -6.79 -18.57 -8.47
N ASN A 113 -6.25 -17.50 -9.08
CA ASN A 113 -5.39 -17.58 -10.25
C ASN A 113 -3.96 -18.03 -9.89
#